data_AF-A0A538NVS6-F1
#
_entry.id   AF-A0A538NVS6-F1
#
_cell.length_a   1.000
_cell.length_b   1.000
_cell.length_c   1.000
_cell.angle_alpha   90.00
_cell.angle_beta   90.00
_cell.angle_gamma   90.00
#
_symmetry.space_group_name_H-M   'P 1'
#
loop_
_entity.id
_entity.type
_entity.pdbx_description
1 polymer ?
#
loop_
_entity_poly.entity_id
_entity_poly.type
_entity_poly.pdbx_seq_one_letter_code
_entity_poly.pdbx_strand_id
1 'polypeptide(L)'
;MWPFKVRVAHDRDKQESGFARGAARPDFLCVGAQKGGTTWLYQQLDAHPDFWMPPRKELHYFDELSRTKRAFPPRRRDARDLWFLERIASLSARSYIDLDNYARLFEPKASLLSGDITPAYSMLNDEIIQRIVDHFPRNDQAV
;
A
#
# COMPACT_ATOMS: atom_id res chain seq x y z
N MET A 1 0.59 -18.36 18.47
CA MET A 1 1.92 -17.86 18.86
C MET A 1 2.88 -18.22 17.74
N TRP A 2 3.33 -17.25 16.94
CA TRP A 2 4.06 -17.47 15.68
C TRP A 2 5.41 -16.71 15.74
N PRO A 3 6.54 -17.26 15.23
CA PRO A 3 7.84 -16.63 15.42
C PRO A 3 8.18 -15.64 14.28
N PHE A 4 8.92 -14.58 14.61
CA PHE A 4 9.36 -13.50 13.72
C PHE A 4 10.89 -13.45 13.59
N LYS A 5 11.40 -12.87 12.50
CA LYS A 5 12.84 -12.71 12.23
C LYS A 5 13.27 -11.26 12.52
N VAL A 6 14.27 -11.09 13.39
CA VAL A 6 14.91 -9.80 13.71
C VAL A 6 16.01 -9.50 12.68
N ARG A 7 16.15 -8.22 12.27
CA ARG A 7 17.27 -7.75 11.43
C ARG A 7 18.25 -6.90 12.24
N VAL A 8 19.53 -7.09 11.93
CA VAL A 8 20.69 -6.33 12.41
C VAL A 8 20.84 -5.04 11.58
N ALA A 9 21.15 -3.93 12.25
CA ALA A 9 21.28 -2.60 11.67
C ALA A 9 22.67 -2.36 11.05
N HIS A 10 22.72 -1.61 9.95
CA HIS A 10 23.90 -0.83 9.60
C HIS A 10 23.52 0.53 9.00
N ASP A 11 24.41 1.48 9.25
CA ASP A 11 24.23 2.93 9.33
C ASP A 11 24.74 3.66 8.07
N ARG A 12 24.10 4.79 7.72
CA ARG A 12 24.64 6.06 7.19
C ARG A 12 23.71 6.81 6.22
N ASP A 13 23.21 7.93 6.75
CA ASP A 13 22.88 9.25 6.18
C ASP A 13 22.84 9.49 4.66
N LYS A 14 21.69 10.01 4.22
CA LYS A 14 21.55 11.26 3.43
C LYS A 14 20.10 11.74 3.46
N GLN A 15 19.91 12.98 3.95
CA GLN A 15 18.62 13.65 4.10
C GLN A 15 18.09 14.18 2.76
N GLU A 16 16.92 13.71 2.36
CA GLU A 16 15.97 14.45 1.52
C GLU A 16 14.60 14.41 2.25
N SER A 17 14.14 15.58 2.69
CA SER A 17 12.89 15.74 3.46
C SER A 17 11.69 15.94 2.53
N GLY A 18 10.66 15.13 2.73
CA GLY A 18 9.54 14.92 1.81
C GLY A 18 9.50 13.43 1.49
N PHE A 19 8.33 12.80 1.33
CA PHE A 19 8.26 11.39 0.89
C PHE A 19 9.25 11.20 -0.25
N ALA A 20 10.31 10.41 -0.05
CA ALA A 20 11.34 10.25 -1.07
C ALA A 20 10.62 9.77 -2.34
N ARG A 21 10.42 10.67 -3.31
CA ARG A 21 9.79 10.35 -4.58
C ARG A 21 10.66 9.26 -5.20
N GLY A 22 10.13 8.04 -5.33
CA GLY A 22 10.93 6.87 -5.71
C GLY A 22 11.10 5.81 -4.62
N ALA A 23 10.67 6.04 -3.37
CA ALA A 23 10.66 4.99 -2.37
C ALA A 23 9.66 3.89 -2.74
N ALA A 24 10.11 2.64 -2.62
CA ALA A 24 9.35 1.42 -2.82
C ALA A 24 8.28 1.20 -1.74
N ARG A 25 7.32 2.14 -1.60
CA ARG A 25 6.25 2.13 -0.59
C ARG A 25 5.05 2.99 -1.02
N PRO A 26 3.84 2.79 -0.47
CA PRO A 26 2.74 3.72 -0.71
C PRO A 26 3.05 5.10 -0.12
N ASP A 27 2.65 6.17 -0.82
CA ASP A 27 2.74 7.55 -0.31
C ASP A 27 1.58 7.87 0.62
N PHE A 28 0.45 7.18 0.46
CA PHE A 28 -0.72 7.35 1.31
C PHE A 28 -1.50 6.04 1.48
N LEU A 29 -2.17 5.93 2.63
CA LEU A 29 -3.21 4.95 2.90
C LEU A 29 -4.53 5.71 3.10
N CYS A 30 -5.50 5.47 2.24
CA CYS A 30 -6.84 6.03 2.37
C CYS A 30 -7.75 4.99 3.05
N VAL A 31 -7.97 5.18 4.35
CA VAL A 31 -8.75 4.26 5.18
C VAL A 31 -10.26 4.48 5.08
N GLY A 32 -10.70 5.65 4.60
CA GLY A 32 -12.08 6.00 4.26
C GLY A 32 -13.17 5.57 5.27
N ALA A 33 -14.39 5.47 4.75
CA ALA A 33 -15.48 4.62 5.23
C ALA A 33 -16.24 4.10 4.00
N GLN A 34 -16.86 2.91 4.09
CA GLN A 34 -17.67 2.38 2.99
C GLN A 34 -18.76 3.37 2.56
N LYS A 35 -19.02 3.44 1.24
CA LYS A 35 -19.95 4.40 0.60
C LYS A 35 -19.54 5.88 0.73
N GLY A 36 -18.31 6.19 1.17
CA GLY A 36 -17.75 7.55 1.19
C GLY A 36 -17.13 8.04 -0.12
N GLY A 37 -17.56 7.54 -1.28
CA GLY A 37 -17.06 8.02 -2.58
C GLY A 37 -15.64 7.57 -3.00
N THR A 38 -15.05 6.59 -2.32
CA THR A 38 -13.66 6.14 -2.59
C THR A 38 -13.44 5.54 -3.99
N THR A 39 -14.49 5.06 -4.65
CA THR A 39 -14.42 4.62 -6.05
C THR A 39 -14.16 5.80 -6.99
N TRP A 40 -14.87 6.91 -6.80
CA TRP A 40 -14.67 8.12 -7.60
C TRP A 40 -13.26 8.67 -7.37
N LEU A 41 -12.82 8.76 -6.11
CA LEU A 41 -11.46 9.19 -5.76
C LEU A 41 -10.40 8.34 -6.47
N TYR A 42 -10.50 7.01 -6.38
CA TYR A 42 -9.59 6.10 -7.08
C TYR A 42 -9.56 6.37 -8.59
N GLN A 43 -10.72 6.59 -9.23
CA GLN A 43 -10.80 6.86 -10.66
C GLN A 43 -10.14 8.20 -11.04
N GLN A 44 -10.30 9.24 -10.23
CA GLN A 44 -9.62 10.52 -10.47
C GLN A 44 -8.10 10.37 -10.37
N LEU A 45 -7.61 9.65 -9.36
CA LEU A 45 -6.18 9.42 -9.19
C LEU A 45 -5.59 8.50 -10.28
N ASP A 46 -6.29 7.43 -10.69
CA ASP A 46 -5.83 6.53 -11.77
C ASP A 46 -5.75 7.23 -13.14
N ALA A 47 -6.49 8.32 -13.33
CA ALA A 47 -6.47 9.14 -14.54
C ALA A 47 -5.46 10.30 -14.50
N HIS A 48 -4.89 10.61 -13.33
CA HIS A 48 -4.02 11.78 -13.16
C HIS A 48 -2.57 11.49 -13.58
N PRO A 49 -1.90 12.35 -14.35
CA PRO A 49 -0.55 12.09 -14.87
C PRO A 49 0.53 11.91 -13.80
N ASP A 50 0.37 12.57 -12.65
CA ASP A 50 1.34 12.47 -11.53
C ASP A 50 1.15 11.23 -10.64
N PHE A 51 0.14 10.40 -10.94
CA PHE A 51 -0.19 9.22 -10.14
C PHE A 51 -0.01 7.93 -10.93
N TRP A 52 0.42 6.90 -10.23
CA TRP A 52 0.23 5.52 -10.64
C TRP A 52 -0.56 4.81 -9.54
N MET A 53 -1.80 4.44 -9.84
CA MET A 53 -2.61 3.68 -8.89
C MET A 53 -2.45 2.17 -9.13
N PRO A 54 -2.41 1.34 -8.06
CA PRO A 54 -2.44 -0.10 -8.19
C PRO A 54 -3.58 -0.55 -9.12
N PRO A 55 -3.42 -1.56 -9.99
CA PRO A 55 -4.43 -2.01 -10.93
C PRO A 55 -5.71 -2.60 -10.30
N ARG A 56 -5.76 -2.66 -8.96
CA ARG A 56 -6.86 -3.18 -8.17
C ARG A 56 -7.21 -2.15 -7.10
N LYS A 57 -8.47 -1.69 -7.11
CA LYS A 57 -9.05 -0.96 -5.98
C LYS A 57 -9.29 -1.92 -4.81
N GLU A 58 -9.13 -1.42 -3.58
CA GLU A 58 -9.35 -2.16 -2.32
C GLU A 58 -8.48 -3.43 -2.26
N LEU A 59 -7.24 -3.23 -1.83
CA LEU A 59 -6.24 -4.30 -1.75
C LEU A 59 -6.60 -5.32 -0.67
N HIS A 60 -7.24 -4.87 0.40
CA HIS A 60 -7.58 -5.69 1.57
C HIS A 60 -6.39 -6.47 2.13
N TYR A 61 -5.22 -5.84 2.16
CA TYR A 61 -4.00 -6.54 2.57
C TYR A 61 -3.95 -6.74 4.08
N PHE A 62 -4.46 -5.77 4.85
CA PHE A 62 -4.34 -5.75 6.32
C PHE A 62 -5.54 -6.30 7.08
N ASP A 63 -6.73 -6.29 6.48
CA ASP A 63 -8.00 -6.59 7.16
C ASP A 63 -8.54 -7.98 6.84
N GLU A 64 -8.38 -8.49 5.62
CA GLU A 64 -9.05 -9.73 5.24
C GLU A 64 -8.36 -10.56 4.15
N LEU A 65 -8.07 -11.83 4.48
CA LEU A 65 -8.01 -12.96 3.54
C LEU A 65 -9.41 -13.31 2.96
N SER A 66 -10.43 -12.51 3.27
CA SER A 66 -11.80 -12.77 2.85
C SER A 66 -12.00 -12.44 1.39
N ARG A 67 -12.79 -13.31 0.75
CA ARG A 67 -13.10 -13.28 -0.68
C ARG A 67 -14.17 -12.22 -0.95
N THR A 68 -13.96 -10.97 -0.54
CA THR A 68 -14.86 -9.87 -0.86
C THR A 68 -15.06 -9.82 -2.37
N LYS A 69 -16.32 -9.78 -2.80
CA LYS A 69 -16.68 -9.71 -4.22
C LYS A 69 -15.97 -8.50 -4.81
N ARG A 70 -15.09 -8.78 -5.77
CA ARG A 70 -14.35 -7.74 -6.50
C ARG A 70 -15.37 -6.83 -7.16
N ALA A 71 -15.44 -5.58 -6.71
CA ALA A 71 -16.35 -4.60 -7.29
C ALA A 71 -16.05 -4.36 -8.78
N PHE A 72 -14.77 -4.47 -9.15
CA PHE A 72 -14.31 -4.34 -10.52
C PHE A 72 -13.21 -5.35 -10.83
N PRO A 73 -13.17 -5.91 -12.06
CA PRO A 73 -12.04 -6.71 -12.48
C PRO A 73 -10.76 -5.86 -12.42
N PRO A 74 -9.61 -6.46 -12.05
CA PRO A 74 -8.36 -5.72 -12.04
C PRO A 74 -7.99 -5.29 -13.46
N ARG A 75 -7.42 -4.10 -13.54
CA ARG A 75 -6.87 -3.53 -14.75
C ARG A 75 -5.60 -4.28 -15.18
N ARG A 76 -5.35 -4.38 -16.49
CA ARG A 76 -4.15 -5.02 -17.07
C ARG A 76 -3.64 -4.24 -18.29
N ARG A 77 -3.26 -2.97 -18.10
CA ARG A 77 -2.78 -2.06 -19.15
C ARG A 77 -1.35 -2.37 -19.58
N ASP A 78 -0.47 -2.70 -18.64
CA ASP A 78 0.98 -2.82 -18.89
C ASP A 78 1.65 -3.90 -18.00
N ALA A 79 2.97 -4.04 -18.14
CA ALA A 79 3.76 -5.01 -17.38
C ALA A 79 3.77 -4.73 -15.86
N ARG A 80 3.62 -3.46 -15.45
CA ARG A 80 3.57 -3.09 -14.02
C ARG A 80 2.30 -3.61 -13.38
N ASP A 81 1.18 -3.53 -14.09
CA ASP A 81 -0.08 -4.07 -13.61
C ASP A 81 0.00 -5.59 -13.40
N LEU A 82 0.54 -6.32 -14.38
CA LEU A 82 0.67 -7.77 -14.30
C LEU A 82 1.58 -8.17 -13.14
N TRP A 83 2.73 -7.51 -13.00
CA TRP A 83 3.66 -7.72 -11.90
C TRP A 83 2.99 -7.46 -10.55
N PHE A 84 2.28 -6.33 -10.41
CA PHE A 84 1.58 -6.00 -9.16
C PHE A 84 0.55 -7.09 -8.79
N LEU A 85 -0.28 -7.50 -9.75
CA LEU A 85 -1.34 -8.50 -9.53
C LEU A 85 -0.77 -9.86 -9.12
N GLU A 86 0.32 -10.30 -9.73
CA GLU A 86 1.02 -11.54 -9.36
C GLU A 86 1.60 -11.44 -7.95
N ARG A 87 2.27 -10.32 -7.64
CA ARG A 87 2.92 -10.11 -6.35
C ARG A 87 1.92 -9.99 -5.21
N ILE A 88 0.84 -9.24 -5.38
CA ILE A 88 -0.19 -9.14 -4.34
C ILE A 88 -0.90 -10.48 -4.13
N ALA A 89 -1.18 -11.25 -5.19
CA ALA A 89 -1.76 -12.58 -5.04
C ALA A 89 -0.84 -13.53 -4.25
N SER A 90 0.46 -13.51 -4.56
CA SER A 90 1.47 -14.29 -3.85
C SER A 90 1.66 -13.85 -2.39
N LEU A 91 1.57 -12.54 -2.13
CA LEU A 91 1.73 -11.96 -0.80
C LEU A 91 0.50 -12.25 0.08
N SER A 92 -0.70 -12.10 -0.47
CA SER A 92 -1.97 -12.42 0.20
C SER A 92 -2.16 -13.93 0.43
N ALA A 93 -1.40 -14.80 -0.24
CA ALA A 93 -1.46 -16.24 0.04
C ALA A 93 -0.70 -16.64 1.32
N ARG A 94 0.05 -15.72 1.94
CA ARG A 94 0.81 -15.98 3.17
C ARG A 94 -0.09 -15.92 4.40
N SER A 95 0.32 -16.62 5.47
CA SER A 95 -0.38 -16.63 6.76
C SER A 95 -0.04 -15.45 7.68
N TYR A 96 0.74 -14.48 7.20
CA TYR A 96 1.21 -13.34 8.00
C TYR A 96 1.33 -12.07 7.14
N ILE A 97 1.22 -10.91 7.79
CA ILE A 97 1.44 -9.60 7.20
C ILE A 97 2.95 -9.34 7.08
N ASP A 98 3.40 -9.00 5.89
CA ASP A 98 4.78 -8.70 5.54
C ASP A 98 4.83 -7.27 4.98
N LEU A 99 5.09 -6.31 5.88
CA LEU A 99 5.07 -4.89 5.57
C LEU A 99 6.16 -4.50 4.56
N ASP A 100 7.33 -5.15 4.63
CA ASP A 100 8.42 -4.95 3.66
C ASP A 100 7.96 -5.29 2.24
N ASN A 101 7.39 -6.48 2.03
CA ASN A 101 6.95 -6.90 0.71
C ASN A 101 5.68 -6.18 0.26
N TYR A 102 4.82 -5.75 1.19
CA TYR A 102 3.70 -4.87 0.88
C TYR A 102 4.17 -3.51 0.36
N ALA A 103 5.15 -2.89 1.01
CA ALA A 103 5.76 -1.65 0.55
C ALA A 103 6.28 -1.81 -0.89
N ARG A 104 7.00 -2.91 -1.16
CA ARG A 104 7.56 -3.21 -2.49
C ARG A 104 6.53 -3.39 -3.60
N LEU A 105 5.26 -3.65 -3.28
CA LEU A 105 4.20 -3.64 -4.30
C LEU A 105 4.14 -2.30 -5.05
N PHE A 106 4.60 -1.22 -4.42
CA PHE A 106 4.59 0.13 -4.98
C PHE A 106 5.89 0.51 -5.71
N GLU A 107 6.89 -0.38 -5.81
CA GLU A 107 8.09 -0.17 -6.65
C GLU A 107 7.78 0.31 -8.09
N PRO A 108 6.76 -0.24 -8.79
CA PRO A 108 6.48 0.14 -10.18
C PRO A 108 6.00 1.59 -10.36
N LYS A 109 5.63 2.29 -9.29
CA LYS A 109 5.25 3.71 -9.35
C LYS A 109 6.43 4.61 -9.76
N ALA A 110 7.68 4.16 -9.51
CA ALA A 110 8.88 4.96 -9.68
C ALA A 110 8.72 6.35 -9.02
N SER A 111 8.81 7.44 -9.79
CA SER A 111 8.68 8.80 -9.30
C SER A 111 7.24 9.30 -9.09
N LEU A 112 6.24 8.53 -9.51
CA LEU A 112 4.82 8.89 -9.39
C LEU A 112 4.30 8.70 -7.97
N LEU A 113 3.21 9.41 -7.65
CA LEU A 113 2.47 9.21 -6.41
C LEU A 113 1.62 7.95 -6.49
N SER A 114 1.51 7.22 -5.39
CA SER A 114 0.70 6.01 -5.30
C SER A 114 0.19 5.77 -3.89
N GLY A 115 -0.89 5.00 -3.77
CA GLY A 115 -1.43 4.65 -2.45
C GLY A 115 -2.39 3.49 -2.48
N ASP A 116 -2.74 3.03 -1.29
CA ASP A 116 -3.75 1.99 -1.05
C ASP A 116 -5.04 2.64 -0.58
N ILE A 117 -6.12 2.38 -1.30
CA ILE A 117 -7.45 2.87 -0.96
C ILE A 117 -8.32 1.66 -0.62
N THR A 118 -8.42 1.37 0.66
CA THR A 118 -9.27 0.30 1.20
C THR A 118 -10.14 0.87 2.32
N PRO A 119 -11.43 1.18 2.04
CA PRO A 119 -12.34 1.78 3.03
C PRO A 119 -12.58 0.93 4.28
N ALA A 120 -12.32 -0.38 4.18
CA ALA A 120 -12.45 -1.30 5.30
C ALA A 120 -11.27 -1.21 6.29
N TYR A 121 -10.17 -0.54 5.92
CA TYR A 121 -9.08 -0.29 6.86
C TYR A 121 -9.50 0.61 8.03
N SER A 122 -10.65 1.29 7.95
CA SER A 122 -11.25 1.96 9.11
C SER A 122 -11.58 1.02 10.28
N MET A 123 -11.62 -0.29 10.04
CA MET A 123 -11.94 -1.33 11.03
C MET A 123 -10.71 -2.12 11.51
N LEU A 124 -9.50 -1.71 11.12
CA LEU A 124 -8.28 -2.34 11.62
C LEU A 124 -8.17 -2.17 13.14
N ASN A 125 -7.64 -3.19 13.81
CA ASN A 125 -7.35 -3.10 15.25
C ASN A 125 -6.08 -2.28 15.51
N ASP A 126 -5.96 -1.79 16.75
CA ASP A 126 -4.87 -0.92 17.19
C ASP A 126 -3.48 -1.56 17.02
N GLU A 127 -3.38 -2.89 17.19
CA GLU A 127 -2.11 -3.61 17.03
C GLU A 127 -1.59 -3.51 15.58
N ILE A 128 -2.48 -3.72 14.60
CA ILE A 128 -2.12 -3.60 13.18
C ILE A 128 -1.81 -2.14 12.83
N ILE A 129 -2.62 -1.20 13.33
CA ILE A 129 -2.40 0.23 13.12
C ILE A 129 -1.02 0.64 13.64
N GLN A 130 -0.66 0.25 14.85
CA GLN A 130 0.64 0.57 15.44
C GLN A 130 1.78 0.01 14.59
N ARG A 131 1.69 -1.25 14.14
CA ARG A 131 2.71 -1.85 13.25
C ARG A 131 2.85 -1.11 11.91
N ILE A 132 1.74 -0.65 11.33
CA ILE A 132 1.76 0.15 10.10
C ILE A 132 2.47 1.49 10.35
N VAL A 133 2.14 2.18 11.45
CA VAL A 133 2.75 3.47 11.82
C VAL A 133 4.24 3.32 12.10
N ASP A 134 4.64 2.30 12.85
CA ASP A 134 6.05 2.02 13.18
C ASP A 134 6.88 1.74 11.92
N HIS A 135 6.28 1.08 10.91
CA HIS A 135 6.95 0.72 9.68
C HIS A 135 6.93 1.83 8.62
N PHE A 136 5.87 2.64 8.59
CA PHE A 136 5.70 3.78 7.68
C PHE A 136 5.61 5.09 8.48
N PRO A 137 6.70 5.54 9.12
CA PRO A 137 6.67 6.75 9.93
C PRO A 137 6.37 7.98 9.06
N ARG A 138 5.57 8.89 9.59
CA ARG A 138 5.45 10.25 9.04
C ARG A 138 6.78 10.97 9.26
N ASN A 139 7.30 11.58 8.20
CA ASN A 139 8.36 12.56 8.36
C ASN A 139 7.71 13.88 8.80
N ASP A 140 7.60 14.12 10.10
CA ASP A 140 7.08 15.36 10.70
C ASP A 140 8.12 16.51 10.65
N GLN A 141 8.78 16.70 9.52
CA GLN A 141 9.70 17.82 9.29
C GLN A 141 9.23 18.62 8.07
N ALA A 142 8.13 19.34 8.27
CA ALA A 142 7.67 20.43 7.41
C ALA A 142 6.86 21.40 8.29
N VAL A 143 7.56 22.20 9.10
CA VAL A 143 7.07 23.48 9.64
C VAL A 143 8.05 24.55 9.17
#